data_AF-A0A9X1TQH7-F1
#
_entry.id   AF-A0A9X1TQH7-F1
#
_cell.length_a   1.000
_cell.length_b   1.000
_cell.length_c   1.000
_cell.angle_alpha   90.00
_cell.angle_beta   90.00
_cell.angle_gamma   90.00
#
_symmetry.space_group_name_H-M   'P 1'
#
loop_
_entity.id
_entity.type
_entity.pdbx_description
1 polymer ?
#
loop_
_entity_poly.entity_id
_entity_poly.type
_entity_poly.pdbx_seq_one_letter_code
_entity_poly.pdbx_strand_id
1 'polypeptide(L)'
;MTSDVGPDGASPTAQEAREAWASEAYAVLVDVARTYHAVVTYKELAEEIQRRTGIRTKALLHNWIGSVLGRVVREAHRRGDPPLTALVVRTDDGMVGDGYKEVLEVAGEPPVEDVSERERHAAGARLDCYRRFGATLPPGGGVPALAPRYQAAIDRRRARTEKPARVCGSCFVQLPATGVCDSCG
;
A
#
# COMPACT_ATOMS: atom_id res chain seq x y z
N MET A 1 11.15 38.18 15.88
CA MET A 1 11.48 37.06 14.98
C MET A 1 10.19 36.69 14.25
N THR A 2 9.70 37.63 13.45
CA THR A 2 9.70 37.61 11.98
C THR A 2 8.71 36.59 11.45
N SER A 3 7.46 37.04 11.49
CA SER A 3 6.32 36.58 10.72
C SER A 3 6.67 36.52 9.23
N ASP A 4 6.34 35.41 8.59
CA ASP A 4 6.19 35.35 7.13
C ASP A 4 4.77 34.84 6.87
N VAL A 5 3.86 35.79 6.66
CA VAL A 5 2.48 35.54 6.25
C VAL A 5 2.42 35.95 4.79
N GLY A 6 2.34 34.94 3.91
CA GLY A 6 2.05 35.15 2.49
C GLY A 6 0.74 35.91 2.29
N PRO A 7 0.56 36.59 1.15
CA PRO A 7 -0.57 37.48 0.94
C PRO A 7 -1.86 36.65 0.87
N ASP A 8 -2.90 37.14 1.56
CA ASP A 8 -4.23 36.56 1.79
C ASP A 8 -4.33 35.49 2.89
N GLY A 9 -4.26 35.93 4.15
CA GLY A 9 -4.51 35.12 5.37
C GLY A 9 -5.91 34.51 5.52
N ALA A 10 -6.59 34.18 4.42
CA ALA A 10 -7.81 33.39 4.39
C ALA A 10 -7.47 31.89 4.42
N SER A 11 -8.19 31.14 5.25
CA SER A 11 -8.09 29.67 5.25
C SER A 11 -8.51 29.10 3.89
N PRO A 12 -7.80 28.12 3.33
CA PRO A 12 -8.16 27.53 2.05
C PRO A 12 -9.53 26.87 2.11
N THR A 13 -10.27 26.94 1.00
CA THR A 13 -11.51 26.19 0.83
C THR A 13 -11.24 24.67 0.85
N ALA A 14 -12.29 23.88 1.03
CA ALA A 14 -12.16 22.42 1.01
C ALA A 14 -11.73 21.87 -0.38
N GLN A 15 -11.96 22.61 -1.46
CA GLN A 15 -11.50 22.27 -2.80
C GLN A 15 -9.99 22.53 -2.91
N GLU A 16 -9.55 23.75 -2.58
CA GLU A 16 -8.14 24.16 -2.63
C GLU A 16 -7.29 23.28 -1.71
N ALA A 17 -7.79 22.95 -0.51
CA ALA A 17 -7.12 22.03 0.39
C ALA A 17 -6.90 20.65 -0.24
N ARG A 18 -7.90 20.08 -0.93
CA ARG A 18 -7.78 18.79 -1.61
C ARG A 18 -6.81 18.84 -2.79
N GLU A 19 -6.76 19.96 -3.50
CA GLU A 19 -5.82 20.16 -4.62
C GLU A 19 -4.39 20.27 -4.12
N ALA A 20 -4.15 21.09 -3.09
CA ALA A 20 -2.86 21.18 -2.43
C ALA A 20 -2.41 19.82 -1.86
N TRP A 21 -3.31 19.11 -1.17
CA TRP A 21 -3.03 17.78 -0.66
C TRP A 21 -2.74 16.76 -1.77
N ALA A 22 -3.40 16.82 -2.92
CA ALA A 22 -3.14 15.90 -4.03
C ALA A 22 -1.79 16.16 -4.70
N SER A 23 -1.44 17.43 -4.92
CA SER A 23 -0.12 17.80 -5.45
C SER A 23 0.99 17.33 -4.51
N GLU A 24 0.83 17.54 -3.20
CA GLU A 24 1.82 17.13 -2.23
C GLU A 24 1.84 15.61 -2.01
N ALA A 25 0.69 14.93 -2.06
CA ALA A 25 0.63 13.47 -2.01
C ALA A 25 1.40 12.83 -3.16
N TYR A 26 1.31 13.37 -4.38
CA TYR A 26 2.13 12.91 -5.49
C TYR A 26 3.64 13.06 -5.17
N ALA A 27 4.08 14.22 -4.67
CA ALA A 27 5.47 14.45 -4.30
C ALA A 27 5.97 13.50 -3.20
N VAL A 28 5.18 13.30 -2.14
CA VAL A 28 5.48 12.34 -1.06
C VAL A 28 5.62 10.93 -1.61
N LEU A 29 4.74 10.49 -2.52
CA LEU A 29 4.82 9.15 -3.08
C LEU A 29 6.01 8.96 -4.01
N VAL A 30 6.45 10.00 -4.72
CA VAL A 30 7.73 9.99 -5.46
C VAL A 30 8.90 9.81 -4.50
N ASP A 31 8.89 10.49 -3.35
CA ASP A 31 9.94 10.30 -2.33
C ASP A 31 9.95 8.86 -1.79
N VAL A 32 8.78 8.27 -1.52
CA VAL A 32 8.66 6.86 -1.12
C VAL A 32 9.20 5.94 -2.23
N ALA A 33 8.87 6.22 -3.50
CA ALA A 33 9.32 5.44 -4.65
C ALA A 33 10.83 5.46 -4.86
N ARG A 34 11.58 6.38 -4.24
CA ARG A 34 13.05 6.39 -4.28
C ARG A 34 13.70 5.34 -3.38
N THR A 35 12.92 4.67 -2.55
CA THR A 35 13.42 3.61 -1.66
C THR A 35 12.82 2.27 -2.09
N TYR A 36 13.68 1.34 -2.49
CA TYR A 36 13.25 0.02 -2.96
C TYR A 36 12.47 -0.72 -1.88
N HIS A 37 11.32 -1.31 -2.25
CA HIS A 37 10.37 -1.98 -1.36
C HIS A 37 9.72 -1.09 -0.28
N ALA A 38 9.89 0.23 -0.34
CA ALA A 38 9.18 1.13 0.57
C ALA A 38 7.69 1.23 0.22
N VAL A 39 6.86 1.23 1.25
CA VAL A 39 5.42 1.50 1.19
C VAL A 39 5.08 2.50 2.28
N VAL A 40 3.94 3.16 2.17
CA VAL A 40 3.42 4.09 3.16
C VAL A 40 1.98 3.75 3.49
N THR A 41 1.58 3.91 4.75
CA THR A 41 0.17 3.71 5.12
C THR A 41 -0.68 4.93 4.78
N TYR A 42 -2.00 4.76 4.64
CA TYR A 42 -2.92 5.88 4.49
C TYR A 42 -2.77 6.93 5.59
N LYS A 43 -2.49 6.50 6.82
CA LYS A 43 -2.31 7.38 7.97
C LYS A 43 -1.01 8.20 7.85
N GLU A 44 0.11 7.53 7.61
CA GLU A 44 1.42 8.19 7.48
C GLU A 44 1.42 9.17 6.30
N LEU A 45 0.84 8.77 5.17
CA LEU A 45 0.68 9.64 4.02
C LEU A 45 -0.14 10.88 4.41
N ALA A 46 -1.30 10.71 5.05
CA ALA A 46 -2.14 11.84 5.45
C ALA A 46 -1.47 12.79 6.44
N GLU A 47 -0.72 12.26 7.40
CA GLU A 47 0.05 13.06 8.35
C GLU A 47 1.15 13.86 7.62
N GLU A 48 1.86 13.20 6.69
CA GLU A 48 2.94 13.82 5.93
C GLU A 48 2.45 14.91 4.98
N ILE A 49 1.36 14.66 4.24
CA ILE A 49 0.76 15.65 3.34
C ILE A 49 0.33 16.89 4.15
N GLN A 50 -0.39 16.70 5.25
CA GLN A 50 -0.84 17.81 6.11
C GLN A 50 0.34 18.57 6.76
N ARG A 51 1.44 17.86 7.05
CA ARG A 51 2.66 18.47 7.58
C ARG A 51 3.36 19.32 6.53
N ARG A 52 3.50 18.81 5.30
CA ARG A 52 4.20 19.50 4.20
C ARG A 52 3.40 20.67 3.62
N THR A 53 2.09 20.54 3.50
CA THR A 53 1.24 21.66 3.03
C THR A 53 0.93 22.69 4.11
N GLY A 54 1.06 22.33 5.40
CA GLY A 54 0.61 23.16 6.51
C GLY A 54 -0.92 23.21 6.70
N ILE A 55 -1.69 22.60 5.78
CA ILE A 55 -3.16 22.61 5.81
C ILE A 55 -3.63 21.44 6.67
N ARG A 56 -4.18 21.73 7.85
CA ARG A 56 -4.69 20.73 8.81
C ARG A 56 -6.20 20.55 8.71
N THR A 57 -6.68 19.35 9.02
CA THR A 57 -8.12 19.07 9.13
C THR A 57 -8.44 18.17 10.32
N LYS A 58 -9.64 18.34 10.88
CA LYS A 58 -10.22 17.45 11.89
C LYS A 58 -11.14 16.38 11.28
N ALA A 59 -11.39 16.44 9.96
CA ALA A 59 -12.23 15.47 9.27
C ALA A 59 -11.58 14.08 9.29
N LEU A 60 -12.41 13.04 9.45
CA LEU A 60 -11.95 11.66 9.42
C LEU A 60 -11.27 11.34 8.08
N LEU A 61 -10.18 10.58 8.15
CA LEU A 61 -9.30 10.27 7.03
C LEU A 61 -10.05 9.77 5.78
N HIS A 62 -10.97 8.83 5.96
CA HIS A 62 -11.73 8.20 4.87
C HIS A 62 -12.61 9.20 4.09
N ASN A 63 -12.99 10.33 4.71
CA ASN A 63 -13.84 11.33 4.06
C ASN A 63 -13.11 12.17 3.01
N TRP A 64 -11.78 12.14 2.99
CA TRP A 64 -11.01 13.00 2.09
C TRP A 64 -9.85 12.31 1.38
N ILE A 65 -9.19 11.32 2.00
CA ILE A 65 -7.99 10.71 1.41
C ILE A 65 -8.27 10.01 0.08
N GLY A 66 -9.45 9.40 -0.08
CA GLY A 66 -9.84 8.77 -1.35
C GLY A 66 -9.90 9.78 -2.49
N SER A 67 -10.49 10.96 -2.26
CA SER A 67 -10.57 12.03 -3.26
C SER A 67 -9.19 12.60 -3.63
N VAL A 68 -8.27 12.63 -2.67
CA VAL A 68 -6.87 13.04 -2.88
C VAL A 68 -6.15 12.00 -3.74
N LEU A 69 -6.26 10.72 -3.38
CA LEU A 69 -5.60 9.63 -4.11
C LEU A 69 -6.14 9.47 -5.53
N GLY A 70 -7.43 9.62 -5.77
CA GLY A 70 -7.98 9.59 -7.13
C GLY A 70 -7.44 10.71 -8.03
N ARG A 71 -7.13 11.88 -7.46
CA ARG A 71 -6.41 12.94 -8.19
C ARG A 71 -4.97 12.53 -8.51
N VAL A 72 -4.27 11.88 -7.58
CA VAL A 72 -2.92 11.36 -7.82
C VAL A 72 -2.90 10.28 -8.89
N VAL A 73 -3.89 9.38 -8.93
CA VAL A 73 -4.01 8.35 -9.98
C VAL A 73 -4.10 8.99 -11.36
N ARG A 74 -5.04 9.93 -11.55
CA ARG A 74 -5.19 10.65 -12.83
C ARG A 74 -3.95 11.44 -13.19
N GLU A 75 -3.30 12.05 -12.19
CA GLU A 75 -2.08 12.83 -12.39
C GLU A 75 -0.90 11.96 -12.85
N ALA A 76 -0.67 10.83 -12.19
CA ALA A 76 0.39 9.89 -12.58
C ALA A 76 0.14 9.35 -13.99
N HIS A 77 -1.09 8.94 -14.29
CA HIS A 77 -1.46 8.46 -15.62
C HIS A 77 -1.25 9.53 -16.70
N ARG A 78 -1.70 10.77 -16.45
CA ARG A 78 -1.50 11.92 -17.36
C ARG A 78 -0.02 12.19 -17.65
N ARG A 79 0.88 11.90 -16.71
CA ARG A 79 2.33 12.06 -16.86
C ARG A 79 3.01 10.84 -17.51
N GLY A 80 2.28 9.74 -17.74
CA GLY A 80 2.87 8.46 -18.15
C GLY A 80 3.70 7.80 -17.04
N ASP A 81 3.46 8.17 -15.78
CA ASP A 81 4.12 7.57 -14.63
C ASP A 81 3.36 6.32 -14.15
N PRO A 82 4.07 5.34 -13.54
CA PRO A 82 3.42 4.21 -12.91
C PRO A 82 2.53 4.69 -11.75
N PRO A 83 1.49 3.90 -11.39
CA PRO A 83 0.49 4.36 -10.44
C PRO A 83 1.06 4.38 -9.02
N LEU A 84 1.58 5.55 -8.62
CA LEU A 84 2.19 5.83 -7.31
C LEU A 84 1.31 5.40 -6.12
N THR A 85 -0.01 5.41 -6.29
CA THR A 85 -0.96 4.97 -5.26
C THR A 85 -0.85 3.48 -4.92
N ALA A 86 -0.16 2.67 -5.73
CA ALA A 86 0.22 1.29 -5.39
C ALA A 86 1.12 1.20 -4.14
N LEU A 87 1.85 2.28 -3.81
CA LEU A 87 2.70 2.38 -2.62
C LEU A 87 1.89 2.61 -1.34
N VAL A 88 0.59 2.94 -1.45
CA VAL A 88 -0.28 3.25 -0.31
C VAL A 88 -1.00 1.98 0.13
N VAL A 89 -0.80 1.59 1.39
CA VAL A 89 -1.34 0.36 1.97
C VAL A 89 -2.14 0.61 3.24
N ARG A 90 -3.04 -0.31 3.58
CA ARG A 90 -3.72 -0.28 4.87
C ARG A 90 -2.78 -0.70 6.00
N THR A 91 -2.95 -0.09 7.17
CA THR A 91 -2.12 -0.37 8.35
C THR A 91 -2.39 -1.76 8.96
N ASP A 92 -3.62 -2.26 8.83
CA ASP A 92 -4.10 -3.48 9.48
C ASP A 92 -3.56 -4.77 8.83
N ASP A 93 -3.54 -4.83 7.50
CA ASP A 93 -3.16 -6.02 6.74
C ASP A 93 -2.04 -5.78 5.71
N GLY A 94 -1.72 -4.52 5.38
CA GLY A 94 -0.69 -4.17 4.39
C GLY A 94 -1.17 -4.25 2.94
N MET A 95 -2.45 -4.49 2.68
CA MET A 95 -3.01 -4.55 1.33
C MET A 95 -3.35 -3.16 0.78
N VAL A 96 -3.48 -3.02 -0.53
CA VAL A 96 -4.06 -1.82 -1.13
C VAL A 96 -5.56 -1.74 -0.84
N GLY A 97 -6.09 -0.52 -0.71
CA GLY A 97 -7.53 -0.27 -0.52
C GLY A 97 -8.37 -0.60 -1.75
N ASP A 98 -9.69 -0.74 -1.55
CA ASP A 98 -10.63 -0.99 -2.66
C ASP A 98 -10.65 0.14 -3.70
N GLY A 99 -10.24 1.35 -3.32
CA GLY A 99 -10.01 2.46 -4.23
C GLY A 99 -8.93 2.21 -5.29
N TYR A 100 -8.12 1.15 -5.13
CA TYR A 100 -7.11 0.78 -6.13
C TYR A 100 -7.72 0.42 -7.49
N LYS A 101 -9.00 0.06 -7.56
CA LYS A 101 -9.72 -0.14 -8.83
C LYS A 101 -9.64 1.08 -9.76
N GLU A 102 -9.53 2.29 -9.22
CA GLU A 102 -9.41 3.52 -10.01
C GLU A 102 -8.12 3.53 -10.86
N VAL A 103 -7.07 2.83 -10.42
CA VAL A 103 -5.83 2.65 -11.20
C VAL A 103 -6.10 1.90 -12.49
N LEU A 104 -6.84 0.78 -12.40
CA LEU A 104 -7.20 -0.05 -13.56
C LEU A 104 -8.17 0.70 -14.48
N GLU A 105 -9.18 1.33 -13.90
CA GLU A 105 -10.17 2.13 -14.65
C GLU A 105 -9.50 3.25 -15.45
N VAL A 106 -8.57 4.00 -14.84
CA VAL A 106 -7.85 5.09 -15.52
C VAL A 106 -6.88 4.56 -16.59
N ALA A 107 -6.28 3.38 -16.37
CA ALA A 107 -5.44 2.73 -17.38
C ALA A 107 -6.23 2.10 -18.54
N GLY A 108 -7.57 2.03 -18.44
CA GLY A 108 -8.41 1.32 -19.41
C GLY A 108 -8.29 -0.20 -19.30
N GLU A 109 -7.83 -0.70 -18.14
CA GLU A 109 -7.67 -2.12 -17.87
C GLU A 109 -8.94 -2.71 -17.24
N PRO A 110 -9.19 -4.04 -17.42
CA PRO A 110 -10.31 -4.70 -16.76
C PRO A 110 -10.22 -4.62 -15.23
N PRO A 111 -11.37 -4.52 -14.53
CA PRO A 111 -11.37 -4.56 -13.07
C PRO A 111 -10.89 -5.93 -12.57
N VAL A 112 -10.21 -5.91 -11.42
CA VAL A 112 -9.72 -7.11 -10.73
C VAL A 112 -10.49 -7.29 -9.43
N GLU A 113 -11.31 -8.33 -9.37
CA GLU A 113 -12.16 -8.64 -8.22
C GLU A 113 -11.43 -9.52 -7.17
N ASP A 114 -10.51 -10.39 -7.61
CA ASP A 114 -9.75 -11.21 -6.68
C ASP A 114 -8.70 -10.36 -5.94
N VAL A 115 -8.74 -10.45 -4.60
CA VAL A 115 -7.82 -9.69 -3.74
C VAL A 115 -6.37 -10.05 -4.03
N SER A 116 -6.07 -11.33 -4.29
CA SER A 116 -4.70 -11.77 -4.52
C SER A 116 -4.17 -11.28 -5.87
N GLU A 117 -5.01 -11.27 -6.90
CA GLU A 117 -4.72 -10.66 -8.20
C GLU A 117 -4.48 -9.16 -8.08
N ARG A 118 -5.33 -8.45 -7.33
CA ARG A 118 -5.19 -7.01 -7.08
C ARG A 118 -3.86 -6.70 -6.39
N GLU A 119 -3.47 -7.48 -5.39
CA GLU A 119 -2.19 -7.31 -4.71
C GLU A 119 -1.00 -7.66 -5.59
N ARG A 120 -1.11 -8.65 -6.50
CA ARG A 120 -0.06 -8.95 -7.48
C ARG A 120 0.10 -7.81 -8.50
N HIS A 121 -1.01 -7.24 -8.96
CA HIS A 121 -0.98 -6.06 -9.83
C HIS A 121 -0.29 -4.88 -9.11
N ALA A 122 -0.69 -4.60 -7.86
CA ALA A 122 -0.06 -3.58 -7.04
C ALA A 122 1.44 -3.83 -6.83
N ALA A 123 1.87 -5.09 -6.62
CA ALA A 123 3.28 -5.44 -6.50
C ALA A 123 4.08 -5.13 -7.78
N GLY A 124 3.52 -5.40 -8.96
CA GLY A 124 4.12 -5.02 -10.25
C GLY A 124 4.25 -3.50 -10.37
N ALA A 125 3.15 -2.78 -10.14
CA ALA A 125 3.13 -1.32 -10.18
C ALA A 125 4.13 -0.65 -9.20
N ARG A 126 4.31 -1.20 -7.99
CA ARG A 126 5.33 -0.73 -7.04
C ARG A 126 6.73 -0.83 -7.62
N LEU A 127 7.06 -1.97 -8.25
CA LEU A 127 8.36 -2.15 -8.90
C LEU A 127 8.58 -1.13 -10.01
N ASP A 128 7.56 -0.86 -10.82
CA ASP A 128 7.65 0.15 -11.87
C ASP A 128 7.86 1.55 -11.29
N CYS A 129 7.22 1.87 -10.15
CA CYS A 129 7.50 3.11 -9.41
C CYS A 129 8.98 3.19 -8.99
N TYR A 130 9.51 2.14 -8.37
CA TYR A 130 10.91 2.13 -7.92
C TYR A 130 11.89 2.30 -9.08
N ARG A 131 11.63 1.64 -10.22
CA ARG A 131 12.42 1.78 -11.45
C ARG A 131 12.33 3.18 -12.03
N ARG A 132 11.12 3.73 -12.13
CA ARG A 132 10.85 5.05 -12.72
C ARG A 132 11.51 6.18 -11.94
N PHE A 133 11.45 6.12 -10.61
CA PHE A 133 11.85 7.22 -9.73
C PHE A 133 13.26 7.04 -9.13
N GLY A 134 14.03 6.07 -9.61
CA GLY A 134 15.46 5.96 -9.35
C GLY A 134 15.82 5.36 -7.99
N ALA A 135 15.03 4.40 -7.50
CA ALA A 135 15.42 3.62 -6.34
C ALA A 135 16.74 2.86 -6.59
N THR A 136 17.51 2.63 -5.53
CA THR A 136 18.65 1.71 -5.60
C THR A 136 18.13 0.28 -5.68
N LEU A 137 18.20 -0.32 -6.86
CA LEU A 137 17.71 -1.67 -7.14
C LEU A 137 18.85 -2.70 -7.10
N PRO A 138 18.56 -3.96 -6.74
CA PRO A 138 19.53 -5.04 -6.87
C PRO A 138 19.86 -5.31 -8.35
N PRO A 139 20.97 -6.02 -8.65
CA PRO A 139 21.28 -6.49 -10.00
C PRO A 139 20.07 -7.20 -10.63
N GLY A 140 19.77 -6.88 -11.89
CA GLY A 140 18.55 -7.37 -12.57
C GLY A 140 17.31 -6.48 -12.40
N GLY A 141 17.42 -5.35 -11.70
CA GLY A 141 16.37 -4.31 -11.68
C GLY A 141 15.20 -4.62 -10.75
N GLY A 142 15.41 -5.48 -9.74
CA GLY A 142 14.42 -5.84 -8.73
C GLY A 142 13.30 -6.76 -9.21
N VAL A 143 12.54 -7.28 -8.25
CA VAL A 143 11.38 -8.14 -8.48
C VAL A 143 10.12 -7.54 -7.84
N PRO A 144 8.92 -7.83 -8.38
CA PRO A 144 7.67 -7.41 -7.75
C PRO A 144 7.53 -8.05 -6.37
N ALA A 145 7.07 -7.28 -5.39
CA ALA A 145 6.88 -7.77 -4.02
C ALA A 145 5.56 -7.29 -3.43
N LEU A 146 4.90 -8.20 -2.70
CA LEU A 146 3.79 -7.84 -1.82
C LEU A 146 4.30 -6.92 -0.71
N ALA A 147 3.40 -6.12 -0.14
CA ALA A 147 3.78 -5.27 0.98
C ALA A 147 4.26 -6.14 2.17
N PRO A 148 5.28 -5.71 2.94
CA PRO A 148 5.94 -6.56 3.93
C PRO A 148 4.98 -7.22 4.92
N ARG A 149 3.96 -6.47 5.38
CA ARG A 149 2.97 -6.96 6.33
C ARG A 149 2.05 -8.03 5.72
N TYR A 150 1.62 -7.85 4.47
CA TYR A 150 0.78 -8.82 3.77
C TYR A 150 1.58 -10.09 3.43
N GLN A 151 2.81 -9.94 2.94
CA GLN A 151 3.72 -11.06 2.69
C GLN A 151 3.92 -11.91 3.97
N ALA A 152 4.23 -11.26 5.10
CA ALA A 152 4.39 -11.94 6.38
C ALA A 152 3.11 -12.63 6.86
N ALA A 153 1.92 -12.15 6.50
CA ALA A 153 0.66 -12.83 6.79
C ALA A 153 0.49 -14.10 5.95
N ILE A 154 0.81 -14.03 4.65
CA ILE A 154 0.78 -15.18 3.74
C ILE A 154 1.79 -16.26 4.19
N ASP A 155 3.02 -15.87 4.50
CA ASP A 155 4.06 -16.81 4.94
C ASP A 155 3.68 -17.52 6.23
N ARG A 156 3.09 -16.80 7.21
CA ARG A 156 2.55 -17.39 8.44
C ARG A 156 1.42 -18.38 8.18
N ARG A 157 0.51 -18.06 7.25
CA ARG A 157 -0.59 -18.97 6.86
C ARG A 157 -0.02 -20.23 6.21
N ARG A 158 0.93 -20.07 5.28
CA ARG A 158 1.59 -21.17 4.59
C ARG A 158 2.32 -22.09 5.56
N ALA A 159 3.13 -21.53 6.45
CA ALA A 159 3.85 -22.29 7.48
C ALA A 159 2.91 -23.06 8.43
N ARG A 160 1.71 -22.53 8.70
CA ARG A 160 0.69 -23.25 9.49
C ARG A 160 0.10 -24.44 8.73
N THR A 161 -0.10 -24.32 7.42
CA THR A 161 -0.61 -25.40 6.57
C THR A 161 0.43 -26.48 6.30
N GLU A 162 1.70 -26.09 6.11
CA GLU A 162 2.81 -27.02 5.82
C GLU A 162 3.32 -27.78 7.04
N LYS A 163 2.87 -27.46 8.27
CA LYS A 163 3.27 -28.21 9.47
C LYS A 163 2.89 -29.69 9.28
N PRO A 164 3.88 -30.60 9.18
CA PRO A 164 3.60 -32.00 8.96
C PRO A 164 2.75 -32.51 10.12
N ALA A 165 1.75 -33.32 9.78
CA ALA A 165 0.91 -33.89 10.80
C ALA A 165 1.77 -34.71 11.76
N ARG A 166 1.57 -34.51 13.07
CA ARG A 166 2.28 -35.31 14.07
C ARG A 166 1.88 -36.77 13.84
N VAL A 167 2.84 -37.68 13.79
CA VAL A 167 2.59 -39.12 13.65
C VAL A 167 2.92 -39.84 14.94
N CYS A 168 2.23 -40.94 15.22
CA CYS A 168 2.54 -41.80 16.36
C CYS A 168 3.93 -42.44 16.17
N GLY A 169 4.78 -42.39 17.18
CA GLY A 169 6.11 -43.02 17.11
C GLY A 169 6.08 -44.55 17.06
N SER A 170 4.96 -45.18 17.43
CA SER A 170 4.82 -46.64 17.50
C SER A 170 4.15 -47.24 16.26
N CYS A 171 3.05 -46.65 15.80
CA CYS A 171 2.27 -47.18 14.67
C CYS A 171 2.29 -46.29 13.41
N PHE A 172 2.98 -45.15 13.46
CA PHE A 172 3.15 -44.19 12.35
C PHE A 172 1.85 -43.60 11.77
N VAL A 173 0.71 -43.84 12.41
CA VAL A 173 -0.57 -43.21 12.05
C VAL A 173 -0.55 -41.73 12.46
N GLN A 174 -1.17 -40.87 11.65
CA GLN A 174 -1.35 -39.45 11.97
C GLN A 174 -2.13 -39.28 13.29
N LEU A 175 -1.56 -38.52 14.22
CA LEU A 175 -2.17 -38.21 15.50
C LEU A 175 -3.31 -37.20 15.35
N PRO A 176 -4.43 -37.39 16.08
CA PRO A 176 -5.46 -36.38 16.22
C PRO A 176 -4.96 -35.14 16.96
N ALA A 177 -5.80 -34.10 17.00
CA ALA A 177 -5.45 -32.81 17.63
C ALA A 177 -5.05 -32.95 19.12
N THR A 178 -5.62 -33.95 19.81
CA THR A 178 -5.31 -34.31 21.20
C THR A 178 -3.85 -34.71 21.41
N GLY A 179 -3.15 -35.15 20.35
CA GLY A 179 -1.77 -35.63 20.42
C GLY A 179 -1.63 -37.05 20.97
N VAL A 180 -2.73 -37.74 21.23
CA VAL A 180 -2.79 -39.12 21.71
C VAL A 180 -3.24 -40.03 20.56
N CYS A 181 -2.61 -41.20 20.40
CA CYS A 181 -2.95 -42.11 19.31
C CYS A 181 -4.17 -42.96 19.68
N ASP A 182 -5.24 -42.88 18.90
CA ASP A 182 -6.46 -43.66 19.14
C ASP A 182 -6.24 -45.19 19.10
N SER A 183 -5.16 -45.64 18.45
CA SER A 183 -4.80 -47.06 18.35
C SER A 183 -3.78 -47.51 19.41
N CYS A 184 -2.95 -46.62 19.96
CA CYS A 184 -1.89 -46.98 20.91
C CYS A 184 -2.17 -46.55 22.36
N GLY A 185 -3.09 -45.60 22.58
CA GLY A 185 -3.40 -45.05 23.90
C GLY A 185 -2.49 -43.91 24.32
#